data_AF-A0A6L9E8Y7-F1
#
_entry.id   AF-A0A6L9E8Y7-F1
#
_cell.length_a   1.000
_cell.length_b   1.000
_cell.length_c   1.000
_cell.angle_alpha   90.00
_cell.angle_beta   90.00
_cell.angle_gamma   90.00
#
_symmetry.space_group_name_H-M   'P 1'
#
loop_
_entity.id
_entity.type
_entity.pdbx_description
1 polymer ?
#
loop_
_entity_poly.entity_id
_entity_poly.type
_entity_poly.pdbx_seq_one_letter_code
_entity_poly.pdbx_strand_id
1 'polypeptide(L)'
;MTDAIKKNTVFLFVLTFATTVQAQKKVQQFTESKVLDVPAEKVWAIVGEDYGAIAYSHPMIMSSDYVNGTLKAEEGAERVCTFNKKGTKFVKEKMTNYRPEEMSFTNTVYQAGRFPVDPEYTKAIYKVEALSNGQSRFTFSMQYRTKPAFMGAMAKGKFKKMIRDYFIAVEHHAKTGEKVTKENFRKIRKKYS
;
A
#
# COMPACT_ATOMS: atom_id res chain seq x y z
N MET A 1 -43.94 23.77 70.98
CA MET A 1 -43.00 24.37 70.01
C MET A 1 -41.84 23.41 69.85
N THR A 2 -41.84 22.63 68.78
CA THR A 2 -40.78 21.66 68.48
C THR A 2 -40.51 21.73 66.99
N ASP A 3 -39.42 22.40 66.64
CA ASP A 3 -38.96 22.60 65.27
C ASP A 3 -38.41 21.28 64.70
N ALA A 4 -39.00 20.84 63.59
CA ALA A 4 -38.50 19.74 62.78
C ALA A 4 -37.65 20.30 61.64
N ILE A 5 -36.32 20.28 61.81
CA ILE A 5 -35.35 20.63 60.77
C ILE A 5 -35.34 19.52 59.71
N LYS A 6 -35.94 19.79 58.55
CA LYS A 6 -35.86 18.93 57.35
C LYS A 6 -34.42 18.94 56.80
N LYS A 7 -33.73 17.80 56.91
CA LYS A 7 -32.45 17.56 56.22
C LYS A 7 -32.71 17.31 54.73
N ASN A 8 -32.38 18.29 53.88
CA ASN A 8 -32.34 18.11 52.43
C ASN A 8 -31.07 17.33 52.05
N THR A 9 -31.23 16.05 51.76
CA THR A 9 -30.17 15.23 51.15
C THR A 9 -30.12 15.55 49.66
N VAL A 10 -29.16 16.36 49.24
CA VAL A 10 -28.84 16.58 47.82
C VAL A 10 -28.03 15.37 47.33
N PHE A 11 -28.63 14.54 46.49
CA PHE A 11 -27.94 13.45 45.79
C PHE A 11 -27.17 14.05 44.60
N LEU A 12 -25.84 14.15 44.73
CA LEU A 12 -24.97 14.58 43.65
C LEU A 12 -24.72 13.40 42.70
N PHE A 13 -25.44 13.36 41.57
CA PHE A 13 -25.18 12.40 40.49
C PHE A 13 -23.89 12.80 39.76
N VAL A 14 -22.77 12.16 40.10
CA VAL A 14 -21.54 12.26 39.32
C VAL A 14 -21.69 11.37 38.08
N LEU A 15 -22.09 11.99 36.97
CA LEU A 15 -22.04 11.40 35.63
C LEU A 15 -20.58 11.14 35.26
N THR A 16 -20.11 9.93 35.53
CA THR A 16 -18.86 9.43 34.96
C THR A 16 -19.08 9.21 33.47
N PHE A 17 -18.65 10.17 32.66
CA PHE A 17 -18.46 9.91 31.23
C PHE A 17 -17.35 8.86 31.11
N ALA A 18 -17.76 7.60 30.94
CA ALA A 18 -16.87 6.57 30.41
C ALA A 18 -16.50 7.01 29.00
N THR A 19 -15.41 7.75 28.86
CA THR A 19 -14.76 7.93 27.57
C THR A 19 -14.24 6.55 27.19
N THR A 20 -15.01 5.86 26.36
CA THR A 20 -14.49 4.74 25.59
C THR A 20 -13.40 5.32 24.70
N VAL A 21 -12.16 5.36 25.21
CA VAL A 21 -10.97 5.48 24.39
C VAL A 21 -10.95 4.21 23.56
N GLN A 22 -11.67 4.24 22.44
CA GLN A 22 -11.57 3.24 21.41
C GLN A 22 -10.10 3.28 21.00
N ALA A 23 -9.32 2.30 21.45
CA ALA A 23 -7.89 2.25 21.19
C ALA A 23 -7.68 2.45 19.69
N GLN A 24 -7.22 3.64 19.31
CA GLN A 24 -7.13 4.03 17.90
C GLN A 24 -6.28 2.97 17.22
N LYS A 25 -6.89 2.18 16.33
CA LYS A 25 -6.21 1.08 15.64
C LYS A 25 -4.95 1.70 15.03
N LYS A 26 -3.74 1.22 15.42
CA LYS A 26 -2.42 1.80 15.06
C LYS A 26 -2.07 1.60 13.58
N VAL A 27 -3.00 1.92 12.70
CA VAL A 27 -2.86 1.95 11.25
C VAL A 27 -2.03 3.16 10.88
N GLN A 28 -1.22 3.01 9.84
CA GLN A 28 -0.42 4.05 9.25
C GLN A 28 -0.86 4.26 7.82
N GLN A 29 -0.80 5.51 7.36
CA GLN A 29 -1.12 5.86 5.99
C GLN A 29 -0.05 6.79 5.41
N PHE A 30 0.21 6.66 4.12
CA PHE A 30 0.96 7.65 3.35
C PHE A 30 0.58 7.58 1.87
N THR A 31 0.80 8.70 1.19
CA THR A 31 0.77 8.77 -0.27
C THR A 31 2.14 9.23 -0.75
N GLU A 32 2.63 8.61 -1.81
CA GLU A 32 3.75 9.10 -2.61
C GLU A 32 3.28 9.20 -4.06
N SER A 33 3.82 10.17 -4.79
CA SER A 33 3.58 10.30 -6.22
C SER A 33 4.86 10.75 -6.93
N LYS A 34 4.97 10.43 -8.22
CA LYS A 34 6.06 10.90 -9.07
C LYS A 34 5.53 11.20 -10.47
N VAL A 35 5.98 12.30 -11.05
CA VAL A 35 5.83 12.55 -12.49
C VAL A 35 6.87 11.72 -13.23
N LEU A 36 6.41 10.86 -14.13
CA LEU A 36 7.22 9.98 -14.94
C LEU A 36 7.26 10.54 -16.35
N ASP A 37 8.44 10.54 -16.96
CA ASP A 37 8.64 11.02 -18.32
C ASP A 37 8.33 9.90 -19.33
N VAL A 38 7.11 9.36 -19.22
CA VAL A 38 6.50 8.34 -20.07
C VAL A 38 4.97 8.51 -20.08
N PRO A 39 4.28 8.16 -21.19
CA PRO A 39 2.82 8.23 -21.29
C PRO A 39 2.10 7.36 -20.25
N ALA A 40 0.89 7.78 -19.86
CA ALA A 40 0.12 7.11 -18.82
C ALA A 40 -0.23 5.66 -19.18
N GLU A 41 -0.52 5.41 -20.45
CA GLU A 41 -0.88 4.09 -20.99
C GLU A 41 0.29 3.10 -20.82
N LYS A 42 1.53 3.54 -21.03
CA LYS A 42 2.72 2.70 -20.82
C LYS A 42 2.92 2.35 -19.34
N VAL A 43 2.67 3.30 -18.46
CA VAL A 43 2.76 3.08 -17.01
C VAL A 43 1.64 2.14 -16.57
N TRP A 44 0.42 2.37 -17.05
CA TRP A 44 -0.76 1.57 -16.74
C TRP A 44 -0.61 0.12 -17.21
N ALA A 45 -0.08 -0.10 -18.42
CA ALA A 45 0.22 -1.45 -18.92
C ALA A 45 1.11 -2.23 -17.94
N ILE A 46 2.11 -1.57 -17.33
CA ILE A 46 3.04 -2.20 -16.39
C ILE A 46 2.43 -2.43 -15.01
N VAL A 47 1.72 -1.44 -14.45
CA VAL A 47 1.31 -1.48 -13.04
C VAL A 47 -0.12 -1.99 -12.84
N GLY A 48 -0.98 -1.81 -13.84
CA GLY A 48 -2.40 -2.12 -13.83
C GLY A 48 -2.76 -3.35 -14.64
N GLU A 49 -2.23 -3.50 -15.86
CA GLU A 49 -2.58 -4.62 -16.76
C GLU A 49 -1.69 -5.84 -16.53
N ASP A 50 -0.38 -5.65 -16.37
CA ASP A 50 0.60 -6.70 -16.06
C ASP A 50 0.72 -6.96 -14.55
N TYR A 51 -0.45 -7.04 -13.89
CA TYR A 51 -0.54 -7.16 -12.43
C TYR A 51 0.26 -8.33 -11.86
N GLY A 52 0.25 -9.48 -12.55
CA GLY A 52 0.98 -10.68 -12.11
C GLY A 52 2.49 -10.55 -12.23
N ALA A 53 3.03 -9.79 -13.17
CA ALA A 53 4.47 -9.74 -13.43
C ALA A 53 5.19 -8.52 -12.83
N ILE A 54 4.64 -7.92 -11.76
CA ILE A 54 5.23 -6.77 -11.05
C ILE A 54 6.70 -6.96 -10.63
N ALA A 55 7.18 -8.21 -10.51
CA ALA A 55 8.58 -8.51 -10.27
C ALA A 55 9.54 -7.98 -11.35
N TYR A 56 9.06 -7.70 -12.57
CA TYR A 56 9.87 -7.12 -13.65
C TYR A 56 10.11 -5.62 -13.50
N SER A 57 9.26 -4.93 -12.72
CA SER A 57 9.30 -3.47 -12.56
C SER A 57 9.43 -3.04 -11.10
N HIS A 58 9.64 -3.98 -10.16
CA HIS A 58 9.73 -3.69 -8.72
C HIS A 58 11.00 -4.30 -8.07
N PRO A 59 11.99 -3.47 -7.66
CA PRO A 59 13.34 -3.95 -7.33
C PRO A 59 13.44 -4.81 -6.07
N MET A 60 12.42 -4.79 -5.22
CA MET A 60 12.38 -5.58 -3.98
C MET A 60 11.58 -6.89 -4.10
N ILE A 61 10.81 -7.08 -5.17
CA ILE A 61 10.02 -8.29 -5.39
C ILE A 61 10.88 -9.25 -6.21
N MET A 62 11.09 -10.46 -5.69
CA MET A 62 11.90 -11.49 -6.33
C MET A 62 11.12 -12.27 -7.38
N SER A 63 9.85 -12.56 -7.09
CA SER A 63 8.92 -13.18 -8.02
C SER A 63 7.52 -12.68 -7.74
N SER A 64 6.72 -12.65 -8.79
CA SER A 64 5.29 -12.46 -8.69
C SER A 64 4.60 -13.25 -9.78
N ASP A 65 3.50 -13.90 -9.39
CA ASP A 65 2.74 -14.80 -10.25
C ASP A 65 1.27 -14.67 -9.89
N TYR A 66 0.40 -14.81 -10.89
CA TYR A 66 -1.02 -14.96 -10.65
C TYR A 66 -1.30 -16.25 -9.86
N VAL A 67 -2.35 -16.23 -9.03
CA VAL A 67 -2.76 -17.40 -8.23
C VAL A 67 -4.25 -17.63 -8.35
N ASN A 68 -4.71 -18.80 -7.89
CA ASN A 68 -6.14 -19.14 -7.79
C ASN A 68 -6.93 -19.02 -9.11
N GLY A 69 -6.30 -19.38 -10.23
CA GLY A 69 -6.93 -19.41 -11.55
C GLY A 69 -7.00 -18.07 -12.28
N THR A 70 -6.50 -16.98 -11.68
CA THR A 70 -6.32 -15.72 -12.39
C THR A 70 -5.22 -15.86 -13.45
N LEU A 71 -5.41 -15.25 -14.62
CA LEU A 71 -4.43 -15.25 -15.72
C LEU A 71 -4.11 -13.86 -16.27
N LYS A 72 -4.87 -12.83 -15.85
CA LYS A 72 -4.75 -11.45 -16.32
C LYS A 72 -5.25 -10.49 -15.25
N ALA A 73 -4.97 -9.20 -15.39
CA ALA A 73 -5.58 -8.20 -14.53
C ALA A 73 -7.08 -8.04 -14.82
N GLU A 74 -7.87 -8.12 -13.76
CA GLU A 74 -9.32 -7.89 -13.74
C GLU A 74 -9.78 -7.73 -12.28
N GLU A 75 -11.03 -7.32 -12.07
CA GLU A 75 -11.61 -7.28 -10.73
C GLU A 75 -11.53 -8.66 -10.07
N GLY A 76 -10.95 -8.73 -8.87
CA GLY A 76 -10.77 -9.98 -8.14
C GLY A 76 -9.49 -10.74 -8.50
N ALA A 77 -8.71 -10.30 -9.48
CA ALA A 77 -7.42 -10.91 -9.84
C ALA A 77 -6.51 -11.04 -8.62
N GLU A 78 -5.89 -12.21 -8.45
CA GLU A 78 -5.01 -12.48 -7.32
C GLU A 78 -3.58 -12.74 -7.76
N ARG A 79 -2.61 -12.28 -6.95
CA ARG A 79 -1.19 -12.59 -7.14
C ARG A 79 -0.49 -12.90 -5.83
N VAL A 80 0.65 -13.56 -5.92
CA VAL A 80 1.61 -13.67 -4.81
C VAL A 80 2.85 -12.86 -5.15
N CYS A 81 3.38 -12.13 -4.18
CA CYS A 81 4.64 -11.39 -4.28
C CYS A 81 5.63 -11.94 -3.25
N THR A 82 6.77 -12.46 -3.70
CA THR A 82 7.82 -13.02 -2.83
C THR A 82 9.00 -12.06 -2.71
N PHE A 83 9.52 -11.87 -1.50
CA PHE A 83 10.62 -10.93 -1.20
C PHE A 83 11.92 -11.62 -0.77
N ASN A 84 11.98 -12.96 -0.79
CA ASN A 84 13.19 -13.72 -0.51
C ASN A 84 13.24 -15.06 -1.27
N LYS A 85 14.45 -15.56 -1.53
CA LYS A 85 14.68 -16.83 -2.25
C LYS A 85 13.95 -18.03 -1.65
N LYS A 86 13.77 -18.03 -0.32
CA LYS A 86 13.13 -19.13 0.41
C LYS A 86 11.59 -19.13 0.31
N GLY A 87 10.96 -18.11 -0.31
CA GLY A 87 9.50 -18.01 -0.37
C GLY A 87 8.80 -17.67 0.96
N THR A 88 9.51 -17.61 2.08
CA THR A 88 8.90 -17.43 3.41
C THR A 88 8.43 -16.01 3.68
N LYS A 89 8.99 -15.01 2.98
CA LYS A 89 8.61 -13.61 3.11
C LYS A 89 7.82 -13.23 1.88
N PHE A 90 6.49 -13.26 1.98
CA PHE A 90 5.58 -13.01 0.88
C PHE A 90 4.36 -12.22 1.34
N VAL A 91 3.64 -11.66 0.37
CA VAL A 91 2.25 -11.22 0.50
C VAL A 91 1.43 -11.84 -0.63
N LYS A 92 0.19 -12.25 -0.34
CA LYS A 92 -0.80 -12.55 -1.36
C LYS A 92 -1.82 -11.43 -1.41
N GLU A 93 -2.12 -11.01 -2.61
CA GLU A 93 -2.79 -9.75 -2.88
C GLU A 93 -3.95 -9.99 -3.86
N LYS A 94 -4.99 -9.18 -3.71
CA LYS A 94 -6.16 -9.17 -4.56
C LYS A 94 -6.39 -7.77 -5.11
N MET A 95 -6.59 -7.70 -6.42
CA MET A 95 -7.04 -6.50 -7.10
C MET A 95 -8.53 -6.32 -6.85
N THR A 96 -8.90 -5.17 -6.29
CA THR A 96 -10.28 -4.75 -6.06
C THR A 96 -10.47 -3.33 -6.56
N ASN A 97 -11.70 -2.95 -6.88
CA ASN A 97 -12.01 -1.64 -7.48
C ASN A 97 -11.15 -1.35 -8.72
N TYR A 98 -10.97 -2.34 -9.60
CA TYR A 98 -10.27 -2.18 -10.87
C TYR A 98 -11.09 -1.27 -11.78
N ARG A 99 -10.53 -0.12 -12.15
CA ARG A 99 -11.14 0.91 -13.00
C ARG A 99 -10.13 1.28 -14.09
N PRO A 100 -10.03 0.48 -15.17
CA PRO A 100 -9.03 0.69 -16.22
C PRO A 100 -9.20 2.03 -16.94
N GLU A 101 -10.44 2.48 -17.15
CA GLU A 101 -10.75 3.80 -17.73
C GLU A 101 -10.23 4.97 -16.87
N GLU A 102 -10.16 4.77 -15.55
CA GLU A 102 -9.61 5.75 -14.60
C GLU A 102 -8.12 5.45 -14.26
N MET A 103 -7.54 4.43 -14.90
CA MET A 103 -6.22 3.88 -14.62
C MET A 103 -5.94 3.72 -13.11
N SER A 104 -6.89 3.12 -12.40
CA SER A 104 -6.80 2.93 -10.96
C SER A 104 -7.27 1.57 -10.46
N PHE A 105 -6.72 1.14 -9.32
CA PHE A 105 -7.20 -0.02 -8.59
C PHE A 105 -6.75 0.00 -7.12
N THR A 106 -7.40 -0.83 -6.30
CA THR A 106 -7.00 -1.14 -4.93
C THR A 106 -6.36 -2.53 -4.88
N ASN A 107 -5.14 -2.61 -4.36
CA ASN A 107 -4.46 -3.84 -4.05
C ASN A 107 -4.63 -4.17 -2.57
N THR A 108 -5.35 -5.23 -2.24
CA THR A 108 -5.61 -5.64 -0.85
C THR A 108 -4.79 -6.87 -0.49
N VAL A 109 -4.06 -6.83 0.62
CA VAL A 109 -3.33 -8.01 1.12
C VAL A 109 -4.30 -8.90 1.88
N TYR A 110 -4.46 -10.15 1.46
CA TYR A 110 -5.31 -11.12 2.16
C TYR A 110 -4.50 -12.18 2.92
N GLN A 111 -3.22 -12.34 2.60
CA GLN A 111 -2.31 -13.21 3.35
C GLN A 111 -0.90 -12.62 3.38
N ALA A 112 -0.20 -12.76 4.50
CA ALA A 112 1.21 -12.41 4.62
C ALA A 112 1.98 -13.53 5.32
N GLY A 113 3.15 -13.87 4.79
CA GLY A 113 4.11 -14.76 5.46
C GLY A 113 4.92 -13.98 6.50
N ARG A 114 6.25 -14.11 6.46
CA ARG A 114 7.18 -13.33 7.30
C ARG A 114 7.31 -11.86 6.89
N PHE A 115 6.38 -11.34 6.07
CA PHE A 115 6.31 -9.91 5.75
C PHE A 115 5.58 -9.21 6.90
N PRO A 116 6.15 -8.15 7.52
CA PRO A 116 5.73 -7.67 8.84
C PRO A 116 4.50 -6.74 8.79
N VAL A 117 3.44 -7.16 8.10
CA VAL A 117 2.18 -6.44 7.97
C VAL A 117 0.99 -7.28 8.44
N ASP A 118 -0.09 -6.61 8.79
CA ASP A 118 -1.37 -7.21 9.06
C ASP A 118 -2.26 -7.19 7.81
N PRO A 119 -2.60 -8.35 7.21
CA PRO A 119 -3.44 -8.39 6.01
C PRO A 119 -4.75 -7.62 6.16
N GLU A 120 -5.44 -7.76 7.30
CA GLU A 120 -6.74 -7.10 7.57
C GLU A 120 -6.69 -5.57 7.41
N TYR A 121 -5.52 -4.96 7.61
CA TYR A 121 -5.33 -3.51 7.59
C TYR A 121 -4.46 -3.01 6.44
N THR A 122 -3.99 -3.90 5.55
CA THR A 122 -3.00 -3.56 4.53
C THR A 122 -3.61 -3.53 3.14
N LYS A 123 -3.63 -2.34 2.55
CA LYS A 123 -4.03 -2.11 1.17
C LYS A 123 -3.26 -0.96 0.54
N ALA A 124 -3.16 -0.94 -0.78
CA ALA A 124 -2.59 0.15 -1.54
C ALA A 124 -3.52 0.55 -2.69
N ILE A 125 -3.64 1.84 -2.95
CA ILE A 125 -4.38 2.37 -4.12
C ILE A 125 -3.34 2.82 -5.12
N TYR A 126 -3.46 2.31 -6.33
CA TYR A 126 -2.65 2.68 -7.49
C TYR A 126 -3.50 3.59 -8.36
N LYS A 127 -2.92 4.69 -8.83
CA LYS A 127 -3.55 5.59 -9.80
C LYS A 127 -2.51 6.15 -10.75
N VAL A 128 -2.78 6.09 -12.05
CA VAL A 128 -1.99 6.75 -13.08
C VAL A 128 -2.83 7.85 -13.72
N GLU A 129 -2.25 9.02 -13.92
CA GLU A 129 -2.92 10.15 -14.55
C GLU A 129 -2.08 10.64 -15.72
N ALA A 130 -2.69 10.83 -16.89
CA ALA A 130 -2.04 11.51 -18.01
C ALA A 130 -1.78 12.98 -17.65
N LEU A 131 -0.62 13.49 -18.06
CA LEU A 131 -0.26 14.89 -17.98
C LEU A 131 -0.04 15.44 -19.40
N SER A 132 0.03 16.77 -19.52
CA SER A 132 0.46 17.40 -20.76
C SER A 132 1.88 16.94 -21.15
N ASN A 133 2.19 16.98 -22.44
CA ASN A 133 3.50 16.64 -23.02
C ASN A 133 3.87 15.14 -22.98
N GLY A 134 2.88 14.25 -22.90
CA GLY A 134 3.12 12.79 -22.94
C GLY A 134 3.78 12.24 -21.68
N GLN A 135 3.72 12.99 -20.57
CA GLN A 135 4.14 12.54 -19.24
C GLN A 135 2.94 11.96 -18.47
N SER A 136 3.24 11.33 -17.34
CA SER A 136 2.20 10.79 -16.45
C SER A 136 2.54 11.02 -14.99
N ARG A 137 1.52 11.05 -14.13
CA ARG A 137 1.69 10.99 -12.68
C ARG A 137 1.30 9.61 -12.20
N PHE A 138 2.25 8.91 -11.58
CA PHE A 138 1.95 7.67 -10.86
C PHE A 138 1.83 7.97 -9.36
N THR A 139 0.66 7.67 -8.78
CA THR A 139 0.34 7.86 -7.36
C THR A 139 0.10 6.52 -6.68
N PHE A 140 0.70 6.36 -5.49
CA PHE A 140 0.58 5.19 -4.65
C PHE A 140 0.18 5.61 -3.24
N SER A 141 -1.02 5.23 -2.81
CA SER A 141 -1.54 5.50 -1.46
C SER A 141 -1.61 4.22 -0.65
N MET A 142 -0.80 4.09 0.38
CA MET A 142 -0.74 2.91 1.23
C MET A 142 -1.45 3.14 2.56
N GLN A 143 -2.25 2.16 2.96
CA GLN A 143 -2.67 1.96 4.33
C GLN A 143 -2.06 0.64 4.81
N TYR A 144 -1.50 0.61 6.02
CA TYR A 144 -0.98 -0.61 6.60
C TYR A 144 -0.96 -0.59 8.12
N ARG A 145 -0.83 -1.77 8.70
CA ARG A 145 -0.47 -1.96 10.11
C ARG A 145 0.64 -3.00 10.16
N THR A 146 1.65 -2.79 11.01
CA THR A 146 2.72 -3.75 11.19
C THR A 146 2.43 -4.75 12.32
N LYS A 147 3.18 -5.85 12.35
CA LYS A 147 3.20 -6.80 13.47
C LYS A 147 4.63 -6.88 14.03
N PRO A 148 4.91 -6.37 15.25
CA PRO A 148 4.01 -5.68 16.19
C PRO A 148 3.66 -4.23 15.76
N ALA A 149 2.49 -3.75 16.18
CA ALA A 149 1.88 -2.51 15.66
C ALA A 149 2.66 -1.21 15.94
N PHE A 150 3.42 -1.14 17.03
CA PHE A 150 4.22 0.05 17.36
C PHE A 150 5.36 0.30 16.36
N MET A 151 5.73 -0.70 15.55
CA MET A 151 6.74 -0.52 14.49
C MET A 151 6.22 0.24 13.27
N GLY A 152 4.92 0.55 13.21
CA GLY A 152 4.29 1.15 12.04
C GLY A 152 4.97 2.47 11.64
N ALA A 153 5.09 3.41 12.58
CA ALA A 153 5.71 4.70 12.31
C ALA A 153 7.17 4.57 11.82
N MET A 154 7.95 3.66 12.41
CA MET A 154 9.33 3.38 11.99
C MET A 154 9.40 2.74 10.58
N ALA A 155 8.42 1.92 10.21
CA ALA A 155 8.34 1.30 8.89
C ALA A 155 7.94 2.29 7.78
N LYS A 156 7.20 3.35 8.13
CA LYS A 156 6.68 4.37 7.19
C LYS A 156 7.77 4.94 6.28
N GLY A 157 8.92 5.33 6.84
CA GLY A 157 10.04 5.87 6.06
C GLY A 157 10.61 4.85 5.08
N LYS A 158 10.74 3.57 5.50
CA LYS A 158 11.22 2.48 4.64
C LYS A 158 10.24 2.19 3.51
N PHE A 159 8.93 2.19 3.78
CA PHE A 159 7.92 2.01 2.74
C PHE A 159 7.88 3.18 1.76
N LYS A 160 7.87 4.43 2.23
CA LYS A 160 7.97 5.61 1.35
C LYS A 160 9.18 5.52 0.43
N LYS A 161 10.35 5.18 0.97
CA LYS A 161 11.56 4.98 0.18
C LYS A 161 11.40 3.86 -0.86
N MET A 162 10.84 2.72 -0.45
CA MET A 162 10.58 1.59 -1.36
C MET A 162 9.66 1.98 -2.51
N ILE A 163 8.61 2.76 -2.24
CA ILE A 163 7.68 3.25 -3.26
C ILE A 163 8.34 4.26 -4.21
N ARG A 164 9.18 5.17 -3.70
CA ARG A 164 9.99 6.05 -4.56
C ARG A 164 10.94 5.26 -5.45
N ASP A 165 11.59 4.24 -4.89
CA ASP A 165 12.46 3.34 -5.64
C ASP A 165 11.65 2.58 -6.72
N TYR A 166 10.43 2.16 -6.41
CA TYR A 166 9.51 1.52 -7.35
C TYR A 166 9.10 2.44 -8.51
N PHE A 167 8.81 3.73 -8.25
CA PHE A 167 8.50 4.68 -9.33
C PHE A 167 9.66 4.83 -10.34
N ILE A 168 10.90 4.85 -9.85
CA ILE A 168 12.09 4.88 -10.72
C ILE A 168 12.19 3.59 -11.54
N ALA A 169 11.91 2.44 -10.92
CA ALA A 169 11.95 1.16 -11.59
C ALA A 169 10.89 1.03 -12.70
N VAL A 170 9.66 1.48 -12.45
CA VAL A 170 8.58 1.52 -13.45
C VAL A 170 8.95 2.43 -14.62
N GLU A 171 9.45 3.64 -14.34
CA GLU A 171 9.86 4.57 -15.39
C GLU A 171 11.00 4.00 -16.26
N HIS A 172 12.00 3.39 -15.63
CA HIS A 172 13.10 2.75 -16.34
C HIS A 172 12.64 1.58 -17.20
N HIS A 173 11.80 0.71 -16.63
CA HIS A 173 11.22 -0.41 -17.37
C HIS A 173 10.37 0.07 -18.55
N ALA A 174 9.54 1.09 -18.36
CA ALA A 174 8.71 1.69 -19.40
C ALA A 174 9.54 2.30 -20.56
N LYS A 175 10.70 2.89 -20.24
CA LYS A 175 11.59 3.51 -21.24
C LYS A 175 12.45 2.50 -22.01
N THR A 176 12.83 1.39 -21.38
CA THR A 176 13.91 0.53 -21.88
C THR A 176 13.52 -0.93 -22.09
N GLY A 177 12.43 -1.40 -21.49
CA GLY A 177 12.09 -2.82 -21.39
C GLY A 177 13.00 -3.62 -20.46
N GLU A 178 14.04 -3.02 -19.86
CA GLU A 178 14.96 -3.72 -18.95
C GLU A 178 14.21 -4.15 -17.68
N LYS A 179 14.31 -5.42 -17.29
CA LYS A 179 13.79 -5.89 -16.00
C LYS A 179 14.56 -5.25 -14.86
N VAL A 180 13.86 -4.69 -13.89
CA VAL A 180 14.46 -3.98 -12.75
C VAL A 180 14.46 -4.88 -11.52
N THR A 181 15.64 -5.37 -11.15
CA THR A 181 15.86 -6.28 -10.03
C THR A 181 16.67 -5.60 -8.92
N LYS A 182 16.82 -6.28 -7.78
CA LYS A 182 17.64 -5.78 -6.67
C LYS A 182 19.10 -5.55 -7.09
N GLU A 183 19.62 -6.39 -7.99
CA GLU A 183 21.01 -6.42 -8.43
C GLU A 183 21.36 -5.21 -9.31
N ASN A 184 20.50 -4.85 -10.26
CA ASN A 184 20.74 -3.72 -11.17
C ASN A 184 20.19 -2.38 -10.66
N PHE A 185 19.23 -2.38 -9.73
CA PHE A 185 18.53 -1.17 -9.32
C PHE A 185 19.45 -0.07 -8.76
N ARG A 186 20.55 -0.41 -8.08
CA ARG A 186 21.52 0.60 -7.61
C ARG A 186 22.12 1.39 -8.77
N LYS A 187 22.39 0.76 -9.91
CA LYS A 187 22.92 1.42 -11.11
C LYS A 187 21.82 2.22 -11.81
N ILE A 188 20.62 1.65 -11.94
CA ILE A 188 19.46 2.31 -12.53
C ILE A 188 19.13 3.59 -11.77
N ARG A 189 19.01 3.54 -10.44
CA ARG A 189 18.64 4.70 -9.62
C ARG A 189 19.56 5.90 -9.83
N LYS A 190 20.86 5.68 -10.04
CA LYS A 190 21.83 6.75 -10.30
C LYS A 190 21.55 7.52 -11.60
N LYS A 191 20.87 6.92 -12.58
CA LYS A 191 20.48 7.58 -13.84
C LYS A 191 19.30 8.55 -13.66
N TYR A 192 18.59 8.45 -12.53
CA TYR A 192 17.41 9.24 -12.18
C TYR A 192 17.64 10.11 -10.94
N SER A 193 18.89 10.23 -10.49
CA SER A 193 19.32 11.04 -9.35
C SER A 193 19.91 12.36 -9.82
#